data_AF-A0A662FEJ7-F1
#
_entry.id   AF-A0A662FEJ7-F1
#
_cell.length_a   1.000
_cell.length_b   1.000
_cell.length_c   1.000
_cell.angle_alpha   90.00
_cell.angle_beta   90.00
_cell.angle_gamma   90.00
#
_symmetry.space_group_name_H-M   'P 1'
#
loop_
_entity.id
_entity.type
_entity.pdbx_description
1 polymer ?
#
loop_
_entity_poly.entity_id
_entity_poly.type
_entity_poly.pdbx_seq_one_letter_code
_entity_poly.pdbx_strand_id
1 'polypeptide(L)'
;MEFLHIHRKFAGVLKNNKDFVCHRHDRHLFKKFNGFGLSVSLLEELKKRNCKRVILIWHKSDGTEEALVTTPEMFFIKGKVWRNEDVDYQRILPLKEWRKLSGN
;
A
#
# COMPACT_ATOMS: atom_id res chain seq x y z
N MET A 1 17.59 -0.73 -5.67
CA MET A 1 16.23 -1.26 -5.50
C MET A 1 16.29 -2.22 -4.34
N GLU A 2 15.29 -2.21 -3.47
CA GLU A 2 15.30 -3.00 -2.24
C GLU A 2 13.98 -3.73 -2.04
N PHE A 3 14.06 -5.00 -1.63
CA PHE A 3 12.88 -5.82 -1.30
C PHE A 3 12.53 -5.62 0.18
N LEU A 4 11.35 -5.07 0.44
CA LEU A 4 10.87 -4.84 1.80
C LEU A 4 10.14 -6.08 2.32
N HIS A 5 10.55 -6.50 3.51
CA HIS A 5 9.93 -7.59 4.25
C HIS A 5 9.43 -7.08 5.59
N ILE A 6 8.20 -7.40 5.95
CA ILE A 6 7.59 -7.08 7.24
C ILE A 6 7.21 -8.40 7.91
N HIS A 7 7.69 -8.64 9.14
CA HIS A 7 7.50 -9.91 9.86
C HIS A 7 7.86 -11.16 9.01
N ARG A 8 9.00 -11.08 8.29
CA ARG A 8 9.51 -12.12 7.36
C ARG A 8 8.65 -12.40 6.13
N LYS A 9 7.62 -11.57 5.88
CA LYS A 9 6.76 -11.67 4.69
C LYS A 9 7.10 -10.57 3.72
N PHE A 10 7.13 -10.90 2.43
CA PHE A 10 7.33 -9.93 1.38
C PHE A 10 6.17 -8.91 1.36
N ALA A 11 6.51 -7.62 1.32
CA ALA A 11 5.53 -6.53 1.30
C ALA A 11 5.54 -5.76 -0.02
N GLY A 12 6.68 -5.74 -0.73
CA GLY A 12 6.85 -4.99 -1.96
C GLY A 12 8.29 -4.55 -2.19
N VAL A 13 8.48 -3.63 -3.12
CA VAL A 13 9.78 -3.15 -3.57
C VAL A 13 9.90 -1.66 -3.41
N LEU A 14 10.93 -1.19 -2.71
CA LEU A 14 11.30 0.23 -2.68
C LEU A 14 12.33 0.53 -3.77
N LYS A 15 11.94 1.38 -4.72
CA LYS A 15 12.78 1.82 -5.83
C LYS A 15 13.73 2.95 -5.39
N ASN A 16 14.80 3.18 -6.15
CA ASN A 16 15.81 4.20 -5.82
C ASN A 16 15.23 5.62 -5.79
N ASN A 17 14.19 5.87 -6.59
CA ASN A 17 13.46 7.14 -6.63
C ASN A 17 12.49 7.34 -5.44
N LYS A 18 12.52 6.45 -4.44
CA LYS A 18 11.66 6.45 -3.26
C LYS A 18 10.19 6.14 -3.54
N ASP A 19 9.90 5.45 -4.63
CA ASP A 19 8.59 4.84 -4.84
C ASP A 19 8.57 3.43 -4.28
N PHE A 20 7.60 3.16 -3.42
CA PHE A 20 7.27 1.81 -2.99
C PHE A 20 6.21 1.22 -3.91
N VAL A 21 6.46 0.01 -4.43
CA VAL A 21 5.55 -0.71 -5.30
C VAL A 21 5.12 -2.01 -4.61
N CYS A 22 3.81 -2.24 -4.50
CA CYS A 22 3.25 -3.48 -3.98
C CYS A 22 2.11 -3.99 -4.88
N HIS A 23 1.84 -5.30 -4.82
CA HIS A 23 0.78 -5.95 -5.60
C HIS A 23 -0.36 -6.39 -4.68
N ARG A 24 -1.60 -6.30 -5.16
CA ARG A 24 -2.78 -6.75 -4.39
C ARG A 24 -2.84 -8.27 -4.16
N HIS A 25 -2.05 -9.07 -4.86
CA HIS A 25 -1.99 -10.51 -4.59
C HIS A 25 -1.28 -10.86 -3.25
N ASP A 26 -0.63 -9.90 -2.60
CA ASP A 26 -0.01 -10.11 -1.28
C ASP A 26 -1.03 -10.03 -0.13
N ARG A 27 -0.93 -10.98 0.81
CA ARG A 27 -1.83 -11.13 1.98
C ARG A 27 -1.92 -9.90 2.90
N HIS A 28 -1.07 -8.89 2.68
CA HIS A 28 -1.04 -7.64 3.43
C HIS A 28 -1.96 -6.55 2.87
N LEU A 29 -2.64 -6.81 1.74
CA LEU A 29 -3.52 -5.83 1.10
C LEU A 29 -4.94 -6.35 1.00
N PHE A 30 -5.80 -5.89 1.92
CA PHE A 30 -7.20 -6.25 1.96
C PHE A 30 -8.07 -5.07 1.49
N LYS A 31 -9.11 -5.36 0.69
CA LYS A 31 -10.12 -4.37 0.30
C LYS A 31 -11.25 -4.42 1.33
N LYS A 32 -11.40 -3.36 2.12
CA LYS A 32 -12.52 -3.20 3.07
C LYS A 32 -12.98 -1.75 3.06
N PHE A 33 -14.27 -1.50 3.28
CA PHE A 33 -14.87 -0.16 3.26
C PHE A 33 -14.58 0.67 1.99
N ASN A 34 -14.47 0.03 0.82
CA ASN A 34 -14.06 0.70 -0.44
C ASN A 34 -12.70 1.40 -0.34
N GLY A 35 -11.70 0.76 0.27
CA GLY A 35 -10.33 1.24 0.35
C GLY A 35 -9.32 0.11 0.37
N PHE A 36 -8.03 0.46 0.40
CA PHE A 36 -6.91 -0.48 0.52
C PHE A 36 -6.19 -0.29 1.84
N GLY A 37 -5.94 -1.39 2.54
CA GLY A 37 -5.19 -1.42 3.79
C GLY A 37 -3.70 -1.66 3.60
N LEU A 38 -2.88 -0.98 4.39
CA LEU A 38 -1.49 -1.37 4.66
C LEU A 38 -1.29 -1.50 6.18
N SER A 39 -0.44 -2.43 6.59
CA SER A 39 -0.02 -2.54 7.99
C SER A 39 0.69 -1.26 8.44
N VAL A 40 0.46 -0.84 9.68
CA VAL A 40 1.12 0.34 10.25
C VAL A 40 2.63 0.18 10.33
N SER A 41 3.13 -1.02 10.66
CA SER A 41 4.58 -1.30 10.66
C SER A 41 5.22 -1.02 9.29
N LEU A 42 4.55 -1.41 8.18
CA LEU A 42 5.01 -1.08 6.84
C LEU A 42 5.00 0.44 6.60
N LEU A 43 3.91 1.13 6.97
CA LEU A 43 3.80 2.58 6.77
C LEU A 43 4.87 3.36 7.54
N GLU A 44 5.18 2.95 8.77
CA GLU A 44 6.27 3.53 9.56
C GLU A 44 7.63 3.28 8.91
N GLU A 45 7.87 2.08 8.40
CA GLU A 45 9.11 1.75 7.70
C GLU A 45 9.29 2.56 6.42
N LEU A 46 8.22 2.73 5.64
CA LEU A 46 8.22 3.59 4.45
C LEU A 46 8.53 5.05 4.80
N LYS A 47 7.95 5.56 5.90
CA LYS A 47 8.24 6.91 6.38
C LYS A 47 9.70 7.07 6.81
N LYS A 48 10.25 6.13 7.58
CA LYS A 48 11.67 6.12 8.00
C LYS A 48 12.63 6.16 6.81
N ARG A 49 12.25 5.52 5.69
CA ARG A 49 13.05 5.46 4.46
C ARG A 49 12.85 6.64 3.51
N ASN A 50 12.06 7.64 3.93
CA ASN A 50 11.65 8.79 3.11
C ASN A 50 10.97 8.36 1.79
N CYS A 51 10.10 7.35 1.86
CA CYS A 51 9.27 6.92 0.74
C CYS A 51 8.36 8.07 0.31
N LYS A 52 8.39 8.43 -0.98
CA LYS A 52 7.61 9.54 -1.54
C LYS A 52 6.23 9.09 -2.00
N ARG A 53 6.13 7.91 -2.59
CA ARG A 53 4.89 7.40 -3.17
C ARG A 53 4.70 5.92 -2.87
N VAL A 54 3.45 5.56 -2.67
CA VAL A 54 2.99 4.17 -2.62
C VAL A 54 2.24 3.91 -3.92
N ILE A 55 2.74 2.96 -4.71
CA ILE A 55 2.16 2.50 -5.96
C ILE A 55 1.61 1.11 -5.72
N LEU A 56 0.30 0.97 -5.81
CA LEU A 56 -0.41 -0.29 -5.73
C LEU A 56 -0.73 -0.77 -7.15
N ILE A 57 -0.26 -1.95 -7.51
CA ILE A 57 -0.70 -2.66 -8.71
C ILE A 57 -1.90 -3.53 -8.35
N TRP A 58 -3.07 -3.13 -8.87
CA TRP A 58 -4.34 -3.82 -8.64
C TRP A 58 -4.78 -4.60 -9.88
N HIS A 59 -4.77 -5.94 -9.77
CA HIS A 59 -5.38 -6.84 -10.76
C HIS A 59 -6.90 -6.90 -10.57
N LYS A 60 -7.66 -6.51 -11.58
CA LYS A 60 -9.12 -6.53 -11.63
C LYS A 60 -9.63 -7.90 -12.08
N SER A 61 -10.91 -8.15 -11.82
CA SER A 61 -11.57 -9.42 -12.15
C SER A 61 -11.69 -9.70 -13.65
N ASP A 62 -11.62 -8.65 -14.48
CA ASP A 62 -11.61 -8.73 -15.94
C ASP A 62 -10.21 -9.03 -16.51
N GLY A 63 -9.22 -9.31 -15.66
CA GLY A 63 -7.84 -9.58 -16.06
C GLY A 63 -7.01 -8.34 -16.33
N THR A 64 -7.58 -7.13 -16.23
CA THR A 64 -6.84 -5.88 -16.40
C THR A 64 -6.07 -5.49 -15.14
N GLU A 65 -4.98 -4.74 -15.32
CA GLU A 65 -4.22 -4.16 -14.22
C GLU A 65 -4.44 -2.65 -14.14
N GLU A 66 -4.55 -2.15 -12.91
CA GLU A 66 -4.63 -0.72 -12.64
C GLU A 66 -3.58 -0.35 -11.59
N ALA A 67 -2.69 0.58 -11.95
CA ALA A 67 -1.75 1.17 -11.02
C ALA A 67 -2.41 2.36 -10.32
N LEU A 68 -2.43 2.32 -9.00
CA LEU A 68 -2.95 3.37 -8.14
C LEU A 68 -1.81 3.96 -7.31
N VAL A 69 -1.81 5.28 -7.14
CA VAL A 69 -0.75 6.00 -6.44
C VAL A 69 -1.31 6.86 -5.30
N THR A 70 -0.58 6.88 -4.20
CA THR A 70 -0.80 7.74 -3.04
C THR A 70 0.54 8.00 -2.32
N THR A 71 0.51 8.58 -1.12
CA THR A 71 1.70 8.74 -0.26
C THR A 71 1.52 8.02 1.08
N PRO A 72 2.61 7.66 1.79
CA PRO A 72 2.51 7.11 3.14
C PRO A 72 1.71 8.01 4.10
N GLU A 73 1.89 9.33 4.01
CA GLU A 73 1.22 10.32 4.87
C GLU A 73 -0.31 10.27 4.74
N MET A 74 -0.84 10.00 3.54
CA MET A 74 -2.28 9.92 3.31
C MET A 74 -2.94 8.84 4.17
N PHE A 75 -2.26 7.71 4.42
CA PHE A 75 -2.77 6.68 5.33
C PHE A 75 -2.87 7.19 6.78
N PHE A 76 -1.92 8.00 7.22
CA PHE A 76 -1.94 8.55 8.57
C PHE A 76 -3.01 9.65 8.75
N ILE A 77 -3.23 10.46 7.71
CA ILE A 77 -4.17 11.60 7.74
C ILE A 77 -5.61 11.15 7.47
N LYS A 78 -5.84 10.31 6.45
CA LYS A 78 -7.18 9.95 5.94
C LYS A 78 -7.52 8.47 6.11
N GLY A 79 -6.54 7.63 6.44
CA GLY A 79 -6.75 6.20 6.59
C GLY A 79 -7.55 5.87 7.85
N LYS A 80 -8.56 5.01 7.71
CA LYS A 80 -9.31 4.46 8.85
C LYS A 80 -8.51 3.34 9.49
N VAL A 81 -8.40 3.39 10.81
CA VAL A 81 -7.81 2.32 11.59
C VAL A 81 -8.68 1.07 11.49
N TRP A 82 -8.04 -0.08 11.26
CA TRP A 82 -8.68 -1.37 11.39
C TRP A 82 -7.76 -2.34 12.12
N ARG A 83 -8.31 -2.97 13.15
CA ARG A 83 -7.68 -4.02 13.95
C ARG A 83 -8.51 -5.29 13.82
N ASN A 84 -7.83 -6.40 13.65
CA ASN A 84 -8.40 -7.73 13.80
C ASN A 84 -7.34 -8.57 14.53
N GLU A 85 -7.76 -9.47 15.39
CA GLU A 85 -6.89 -10.21 16.32
C GLU A 85 -5.85 -11.06 15.56
N ASP A 86 -6.17 -11.48 14.34
CA ASP A 86 -5.32 -12.35 13.50
C ASP A 86 -4.35 -11.60 12.57
N VAL A 87 -4.39 -10.27 12.50
CA VAL A 87 -3.59 -9.49 11.55
C VAL A 87 -2.98 -8.25 12.20
N ASP A 88 -1.80 -7.87 11.70
CA ASP A 88 -1.15 -6.63 12.10
C ASP A 88 -2.10 -5.44 11.98
N TYR A 89 -1.95 -4.46 12.87
CA TYR A 89 -2.70 -3.23 12.88
C TYR A 89 -2.63 -2.53 11.51
N GLN A 90 -3.76 -2.22 10.89
CA GLN A 90 -3.81 -1.68 9.52
C GLN A 90 -4.48 -0.31 9.45
N ARG A 91 -4.05 0.49 8.47
CA ARG A 91 -4.75 1.71 8.05
C ARG A 91 -5.30 1.50 6.65
N ILE A 92 -6.61 1.66 6.52
CA ILE A 92 -7.34 1.52 5.26
C ILE A 92 -7.54 2.90 4.66
N LEU A 93 -6.91 3.16 3.52
CA LEU A 93 -7.08 4.39 2.78
C LEU A 93 -8.26 4.25 1.78
N PRO A 94 -9.31 5.08 1.86
CA PRO A 94 -10.43 5.04 0.93
C PRO A 94 -10.00 5.24 -0.53
N LEU A 95 -10.64 4.54 -1.48
CA LEU A 95 -10.31 4.56 -2.91
C LEU A 95 -10.28 5.97 -3.52
N LYS A 96 -11.11 6.90 -3.05
CA LYS A 96 -11.13 8.30 -3.51
C LYS A 96 -9.83 9.07 -3.25
N GLU A 97 -9.02 8.61 -2.31
CA GLU A 97 -7.72 9.22 -1.96
C GLU A 97 -6.57 8.62 -2.80
N TRP A 98 -6.89 7.67 -3.68
CA TRP A 98 -5.96 7.11 -4.64
C TRP A 98 -6.12 7.78 -5.99
N ARG A 99 -5.01 8.04 -6.66
CA ARG A 99 -5.00 8.52 -8.05
C ARG A 99 -4.61 7.39 -8.98
N LYS A 100 -5.19 7.34 -10.17
CA LYS A 100 -4.71 6.41 -11.21
C LYS A 100 -3.37 6.91 -11.71
N LEU A 101 -2.41 6.00 -11.81
CA LEU A 101 -1.14 6.27 -12.48
C LEU A 101 -1.39 6.07 -13.98
N SER A 102 -1.83 7.13 -14.67
CA SER A 102 -1.94 7.12 -16.12
C SER A 102 -0.54 7.05 -16.73
N GLY A 103 -0.29 6.11 -17.64
CA GLY A 103 0.91 6.13 -18.47
C GLY A 103 0.87 7.36 -19.37
N ASN A 104 1.95 8.13 -19.38
CA ASN A 104 2.22 9.07 -20.47
C ASN A 104 2.65 8.29 -21.71
#